data_AF-A0A397JFG6-F1
#
_entry.id   AF-A0A397JFG6-F1
#
_cell.length_a   1.000
_cell.length_b   1.000
_cell.length_c   1.000
_cell.angle_alpha   90.00
_cell.angle_beta   90.00
_cell.angle_gamma   90.00
#
_symmetry.space_group_name_H-M   'P 1'
#
loop_
_entity.id
_entity.type
_entity.pdbx_description
1 polymer ?
#
loop_
_entity_poly.entity_id
_entity_poly.type
_entity_poly.pdbx_seq_one_letter_code
_entity_poly.pdbx_strand_id
1 'polypeptide(L)' 'MTKFQQEEISPVQKGKNFEMKIEKLLTDANIKCEITGGPGDKGIDIKGMKKGVKFIIECKNWRTKNIDRSIVTPCIDIY' A
#
# COMPACT_ATOMS: atom_id res chain seq x y z
N MET A 1 30.70 -24.21 0.12
CA MET A 1 29.69 -23.35 0.78
C MET A 1 29.41 -22.16 -0.13
N THR A 2 28.39 -22.25 -0.96
CA THR A 2 27.92 -21.14 -1.79
C THR A 2 27.20 -20.16 -0.87
N LYS A 3 27.76 -18.96 -0.70
CA LYS A 3 27.01 -17.85 -0.09
C LYS A 3 25.89 -17.52 -1.06
N PHE A 4 24.67 -17.95 -0.75
CA PHE A 4 23.48 -17.38 -1.38
C PHE A 4 23.50 -15.89 -1.06
N GLN A 5 23.84 -15.06 -2.04
CA GLN A 5 23.58 -13.64 -1.96
C GLN A 5 22.05 -13.51 -1.98
N GLN A 6 21.46 -13.26 -0.81
CA GLN A 6 20.09 -12.77 -0.77
C GLN A 6 20.11 -11.44 -1.52
N GLU A 7 19.49 -11.40 -2.70
CA GLU A 7 19.27 -10.15 -3.40
C GLU A 7 18.53 -9.19 -2.44
N GLU A 8 19.19 -8.09 -2.08
CA GLU A 8 18.57 -7.08 -1.24
C GLU A 8 17.45 -6.40 -2.02
N ILE A 9 16.21 -6.74 -1.69
CA ILE A 9 15.02 -6.14 -2.27
C ILE A 9 15.05 -4.63 -1.98
N SER A 10 14.98 -3.81 -3.04
CA SER A 10 15.00 -2.35 -2.91
C SER A 10 13.82 -1.82 -2.07
N PRO A 11 13.94 -0.63 -1.43
CA PRO A 11 12.83 -0.05 -0.67
C PRO A 11 11.54 0.12 -1.50
N VAL A 12 11.68 0.48 -2.79
CA VAL A 12 10.55 0.61 -3.72
C VAL A 12 9.88 -0.74 -3.95
N GLN A 13 10.67 -1.79 -4.21
CA GLN A 13 10.14 -3.13 -4.41
C GLN A 13 9.50 -3.69 -3.13
N LYS A 14 10.03 -3.35 -1.95
CA LYS A 14 9.42 -3.68 -0.64
C LYS A 14 8.07 -2.99 -0.45
N GLY A 15 7.93 -1.74 -0.89
CA GLY A 15 6.66 -1.00 -0.90
C GLY A 15 5.61 -1.69 -1.78
N LYS A 16 5.93 -1.92 -3.05
CA LYS A 16 5.04 -2.61 -4.00
C LYS A 16 4.63 -4.00 -3.53
N ASN A 17 5.58 -4.76 -2.99
CA ASN A 17 5.29 -6.08 -2.43
C ASN A 17 4.33 -6.03 -1.24
N PHE A 18 4.34 -4.94 -0.47
CA PHE A 18 3.40 -4.73 0.63
C PHE A 18 2.01 -4.37 0.11
N GLU A 19 1.90 -3.47 -0.88
CA GLU A 19 0.64 -3.13 -1.56
C GLU A 19 -0.04 -4.38 -2.13
N MET A 20 0.70 -5.24 -2.85
CA MET A 20 0.19 -6.51 -3.39
C MET A 20 -0.33 -7.47 -2.30
N LYS A 21 0.31 -7.50 -1.12
CA LYS A 21 -0.17 -8.33 0.00
C LYS A 21 -1.49 -7.80 0.55
N ILE A 22 -1.67 -6.49 0.62
CA ILE A 22 -2.92 -5.88 1.08
C ILE A 22 -4.03 -6.08 0.05
N GLU A 23 -3.76 -5.87 -1.24
CA GLU A 23 -4.70 -6.15 -2.32
C GLU A 23 -5.16 -7.61 -2.30
N LYS A 24 -4.21 -8.56 -2.17
CA LYS A 24 -4.53 -9.98 -2.04
C LYS A 24 -5.42 -10.25 -0.83
N LEU A 25 -5.10 -9.69 0.34
CA LEU A 25 -5.91 -9.86 1.55
C LEU A 25 -7.35 -9.37 1.34
N LEU A 26 -7.53 -8.22 0.68
CA LEU A 26 -8.85 -7.66 0.38
C LEU A 26 -9.60 -8.52 -0.64
N THR A 27 -8.91 -8.98 -1.68
CA THR A 27 -9.47 -9.86 -2.71
C THR A 27 -9.91 -11.20 -2.14
N ASP A 28 -9.09 -11.81 -1.27
CA ASP A 28 -9.43 -13.06 -0.56
C ASP A 28 -10.65 -12.87 0.37
N ALA A 29 -10.89 -11.64 0.84
CA ALA A 29 -12.08 -11.25 1.60
C ALA A 29 -13.29 -10.82 0.71
N ASN A 30 -13.21 -11.06 -0.60
CA ASN A 30 -14.21 -10.69 -1.61
C ASN A 30 -14.51 -9.18 -1.65
N ILE A 31 -13.49 -8.35 -1.42
CA ILE A 31 -13.57 -6.89 -1.53
C ILE A 31 -12.90 -6.47 -2.84
N LYS A 32 -13.68 -5.81 -3.72
CA LYS A 32 -13.15 -5.29 -4.98
C LYS A 32 -12.21 -4.10 -4.69
N CYS A 33 -10.95 -4.23 -5.10
CA CYS A 33 -9.95 -3.18 -5.01
C CYS A 33 -8.96 -3.25 -6.18
N GLU A 34 -8.19 -2.19 -6.37
CA GLU A 34 -7.14 -2.06 -7.36
C GLU A 34 -5.95 -1.29 -6.76
N ILE A 35 -4.73 -1.76 -7.03
CA ILE A 35 -3.52 -1.01 -6.70
C ILE A 35 -3.38 0.16 -7.68
N THR A 36 -3.24 1.38 -7.15
CA THR A 36 -3.04 2.61 -7.92
C THR A 36 -1.71 3.30 -7.63
N GLY A 37 -0.91 2.75 -6.71
CA GLY A 37 0.40 3.28 -6.31
C GLY A 37 1.38 3.41 -7.48
N GLY A 38 1.90 4.62 -7.68
CA GLY A 38 2.83 5.02 -8.72
C GLY A 38 3.18 6.51 -8.60
N PRO A 39 4.37 6.96 -9.06
CA PRO A 39 4.91 8.28 -8.73
C PRO A 39 3.90 9.44 -8.84
N GLY A 40 3.61 10.12 -7.72
CA GLY A 40 2.67 11.26 -7.69
C GLY A 40 1.22 10.90 -7.34
N ASP A 41 1.00 9.67 -6.90
CA ASP A 41 -0.17 9.03 -6.30
C ASP A 41 -0.79 9.76 -5.09
N LYS A 42 -0.14 10.80 -4.54
CA LYS A 42 -0.65 11.60 -3.41
C LYS A 42 -1.07 10.75 -2.20
N GLY A 43 -0.40 9.62 -1.97
CA GLY A 43 -0.72 8.70 -0.87
C GLY A 43 -1.88 7.74 -1.15
N ILE A 44 -2.36 7.61 -2.40
CA ILE A 44 -3.38 6.61 -2.75
C ILE A 44 -2.73 5.38 -3.37
N ASP A 45 -2.42 4.40 -2.54
CA ASP A 45 -1.77 3.17 -2.99
C ASP A 45 -2.81 2.15 -3.50
N ILE A 46 -4.00 2.09 -2.89
CA ILE A 46 -5.08 1.18 -3.29
C ILE A 46 -6.43 1.91 -3.24
N LYS A 47 -7.28 1.66 -4.23
CA LYS A 47 -8.69 2.10 -4.25
C LYS A 47 -9.61 0.89 -4.21
N GLY A 48 -10.78 1.03 -3.61
CA GLY A 48 -11.74 -0.07 -3.61
C GLY A 48 -13.17 0.34 -3.28
N MET A 49 -14.05 -0.66 -3.29
CA MET A 49 -15.46 -0.49 -2.96
C MET A 49 -15.97 -1.67 -2.13
N LYS A 50 -16.68 -1.38 -1.06
CA LYS A 50 -17.38 -2.38 -0.23
C LYS A 50 -18.79 -1.90 0.04
N LYS A 51 -19.79 -2.71 -0.36
CA LYS A 51 -21.22 -2.42 -0.15
C LYS A 51 -21.63 -1.02 -0.63
N GLY A 52 -21.14 -0.60 -1.80
CA GLY A 52 -21.43 0.71 -2.39
C GLY A 52 -20.62 1.89 -1.80
N VAL A 53 -19.83 1.66 -0.74
CA VAL A 53 -18.95 2.67 -0.15
C VAL A 53 -17.57 2.57 -0.78
N LYS A 54 -17.11 3.67 -1.38
CA LYS A 54 -15.73 3.78 -1.89
C LYS A 54 -14.76 3.99 -0.72
N PHE A 55 -13.59 3.38 -0.81
CA PHE A 55 -12.51 3.58 0.14
C PHE A 55 -11.17 3.71 -0.59
N ILE A 56 -10.21 4.32 0.10
CA ILE A 56 -8.81 4.42 -0.30
C ILE A 56 -7.92 3.87 0.81
N ILE A 57 -6.72 3.42 0.45
CA ILE A 57 -5.73 2.93 1.40
C ILE A 57 -4.38 3.49 1.01
N GLU A 58 -3.67 4.00 2.02
CA GLU A 58 -2.24 4.31 1.96
C GLU A 58 -1.46 3.24 2.74
N CYS A 59 -0.44 2.69 2.11
CA CYS A 59 0.40 1.61 2.57
C CYS A 59 1.77 2.16 3.04
N LYS A 60 1.99 2.20 4.35
CA LYS A 60 3.32 2.50 4.93
C LYS A 60 3.91 1.27 5.60
N ASN A 61 4.92 0.69 4.98
CA ASN A 61 5.67 -0.45 5.52
C ASN A 61 6.88 0.02 6.36
N TRP A 62 6.62 0.75 7.44
CA TRP A 62 7.66 1.27 8.34
C TRP A 62 7.67 0.53 9.66
N ARG A 63 8.86 0.23 10.20
CA ARG A 63 9.01 -0.52 11.46
C ARG A 63 9.07 0.38 12.70
N THR A 64 9.68 1.56 12.56
CA THR A 64 10.05 2.43 13.70
C THR A 64 9.47 3.83 13.60
N LYS A 65 8.86 4.19 12.46
CA LYS A 65 8.29 5.51 12.24
C LYS A 65 6.79 5.48 12.52
N ASN A 66 6.33 6.39 13.36
CA ASN A 66 4.90 6.58 13.62
C ASN A 66 4.21 7.19 12.39
N ILE A 67 2.94 6.84 12.21
CA ILE A 67 2.07 7.55 11.29
C ILE A 67 1.68 8.87 11.95
N ASP A 68 1.99 9.98 11.27
CA ASP A 68 1.64 11.33 11.70
C ASP A 68 0.66 11.98 10.70
N ARG A 69 0.16 13.18 11.03
CA ARG A 69 -0.84 13.87 10.20
C ARG A 69 -0.36 14.14 8.78
N SER A 70 0.93 14.40 8.55
CA SER A 70 1.44 14.68 7.20
C SER A 70 1.25 13.51 6.24
N ILE A 71 1.17 12.29 6.78
CA ILE A 71 0.90 11.08 6.04
C ILE A 71 -0.60 10.93 5.78
N VAL A 72 -1.44 11.21 6.78
CA VAL A 72 -2.90 10.98 6.67
C VAL A 72 -3.62 12.10 5.92
N THR A 73 -3.14 13.35 6.01
CA THR A 73 -3.77 14.53 5.39
C THR A 73 -4.03 14.36 3.89
N PRO A 74 -3.08 13.87 3.06
CA PRO A 74 -3.34 13.59 1.65
C PRO A 74 -4.56 12.69 1.43
N CYS A 75 -4.77 11.66 2.26
CA CYS A 75 -5.94 10.78 2.17
C CYS A 75 -7.26 11.50 2.49
N ILE A 76 -7.24 12.47 3.41
CA ILE A 76 -8.43 13.22 3.83
C ILE A 76 -8.86 14.19 2.74
N ASP A 77 -7.92 14.90 2.13
CA ASP A 77 -8.21 15.99 1.17
C ASP A 77 -8.74 15.51 -0.20
N ILE A 78 -8.79 14.19 -0.43
CA ILE A 78 -9.30 13.58 -1.67
C ILE A 78 -10.83 13.41 -1.64
N TYR A 79 -11.46 13.48 -0.47
CA TYR A 79 -12.90 13.32 -0.26
C TYR A 79 -13.55 14.59 0.29
#